data_AF-A0A7G8DKS4-F1
#
_entry.id   AF-A0A7G8DKS4-F1
#
_cell.length_a   1.000
_cell.length_b   1.000
_cell.length_c   1.000
_cell.angle_alpha   90.00
_cell.angle_beta   90.00
_cell.angle_gamma   90.00
#
_symmetry.space_group_name_H-M   'P 1'
#
loop_
_entity.id
_entity.type
_entity.pdbx_description
1 polymer ?
#
loop_
_entity_poly.entity_id
_entity_poly.type
_entity_poly.pdbx_seq_one_letter_code
_entity_poly.pdbx_strand_id
1 'polypeptide(L)' 'MASPKYKIQVRNQFGGWQQYQTVHHLPSASRTAQSKASQSGKQYRIVDEDGNLMDLFYP' A
#
# COMPACT_ATOMS: atom_id res chain seq x y z
N MET A 1 -1.43 11.58 20.85
CA MET A 1 -1.93 10.44 20.05
C MET A 1 -1.14 10.38 18.76
N ALA A 2 -0.39 9.31 18.49
CA ALA A 2 0.26 9.14 17.20
C ALA A 2 -0.82 8.84 16.15
N SER A 3 -0.90 9.63 15.09
CA SER A 3 -1.85 9.39 14.00
C SER A 3 -1.46 8.08 13.30
N PRO A 4 -2.37 7.10 13.15
CA PRO A 4 -2.05 5.82 12.55
C PRO A 4 -1.48 6.03 11.14
N LYS A 5 -0.30 5.46 10.88
CA LYS A 5 0.47 5.69 9.67
C LYS A 5 0.51 4.41 8.85
N TYR A 6 -0.01 4.49 7.64
CA TYR A 6 -0.10 3.38 6.70
C TYR A 6 0.84 3.60 5.53
N LYS A 7 1.72 2.64 5.25
CA LYS A 7 2.67 2.67 4.14
C LYS A 7 2.11 1.82 3.00
N ILE A 8 1.85 2.46 1.87
CA ILE A 8 1.51 1.79 0.62
C ILE A 8 2.81 1.31 -0.02
N GLN A 9 2.88 0.04 -0.38
CA GLN A 9 3.99 -0.57 -1.08
C GLN A 9 3.52 -1.20 -2.38
N VAL A 10 4.35 -1.17 -3.41
CA VAL A 10 4.11 -1.78 -4.71
C VAL A 10 5.08 -2.92 -4.95
N ARG A 11 4.60 -4.01 -5.55
CA ARG A 11 5.45 -5.12 -5.95
C ARG A 11 6.24 -4.75 -7.19
N ASN A 12 7.55 -4.92 -7.12
CA ASN A 12 8.44 -4.73 -8.26
C ASN A 12 8.55 -6.02 -9.09
N GLN A 13 9.15 -5.90 -10.28
CA GLN A 13 9.36 -7.02 -11.21
C GLN A 13 10.33 -8.10 -10.68
N PHE A 14 11.11 -7.79 -9.65
CA PHE A 14 12.07 -8.71 -9.01
C PHE A 14 11.48 -9.40 -7.77
N GLY A 15 10.17 -9.21 -7.50
CA GLY A 15 9.47 -9.82 -6.36
C GLY A 15 9.63 -9.07 -5.04
N GLY A 16 10.38 -7.97 -5.00
CA GLY A 16 10.52 -7.09 -3.84
C GLY A 16 9.35 -6.10 -3.71
N TRP A 17 9.21 -5.53 -2.52
CA TRP A 17 8.21 -4.52 -2.21
C TRP A 17 8.87 -3.16 -2.05
N GLN A 18 8.42 -2.18 -2.82
CA GLN A 18 8.93 -0.82 -2.78
C GLN A 18 7.90 0.11 -2.16
N GLN A 19 8.33 0.95 -1.22
CA GLN A 19 7.45 1.97 -0.64
C GLN A 19 7.05 2.99 -1.71
N TYR A 20 5.74 3.18 -1.88
CA TYR A 20 5.16 4.12 -2.82
C TYR A 20 4.76 5.42 -2.14
N GLN A 21 3.93 5.34 -1.09
CA GLN A 21 3.42 6.50 -0.38
C GLN A 21 3.10 6.14 1.06
N THR A 22 3.13 7.12 1.96
CA THR A 22 2.62 6.97 3.32
C THR A 22 1.38 7.84 3.52
N VAL A 23 0.35 7.29 4.13
CA VAL A 23 -0.97 7.90 4.33
C VAL A 23 -1.39 7.70 5.79
N HIS A 24 -2.05 8.68 6.38
CA HIS A 24 -2.48 8.61 7.79
C HIS A 24 -3.91 8.07 7.98
N HIS A 25 -4.52 7.58 6.90
CA HIS A 25 -5.93 7.18 6.87
C HIS A 25 -6.10 5.94 5.98
N LEU A 26 -6.53 4.83 6.59
CA LEU A 26 -6.64 3.53 5.92
C LEU A 26 -7.57 3.55 4.69
N PRO A 27 -8.78 4.15 4.73
CA PRO A 27 -9.68 4.17 3.58
C PRO A 27 -9.12 4.94 2.37
N SER A 28 -8.35 6.00 2.64
CA SER A 28 -7.67 6.76 1.59
C SER A 28 -6.52 5.95 1.00
N ALA A 29 -5.79 5.21 1.85
CA ALA A 29 -4.72 4.33 1.41
C ALA A 29 -5.25 3.19 0.54
N SER A 30 -6.36 2.55 0.92
CA SER A 30 -6.98 1.45 0.16
C SER A 30 -7.48 1.92 -1.20
N ARG A 31 -8.19 3.05 -1.26
CA ARG A 31 -8.67 3.61 -2.54
C ARG A 31 -7.51 3.93 -3.49
N THR A 32 -6.43 4.53 -2.98
CA THR A 32 -5.24 4.83 -3.78
C THR A 32 -4.54 3.55 -4.24
N ALA A 33 -4.33 2.59 -3.34
CA ALA A 33 -3.67 1.33 -3.66
C ALA A 33 -4.45 0.53 -4.73
N GLN A 34 -5.78 0.43 -4.59
CA GLN A 34 -6.65 -0.22 -5.56
C GLN A 34 -6.61 0.48 -6.93
N SER A 35 -6.77 1.81 -6.95
CA SER A 35 -6.73 2.57 -8.20
C SER A 35 -5.37 2.47 -8.89
N LYS A 36 -4.27 2.39 -8.14
CA LYS A 36 -2.92 2.23 -8.70
C LYS A 36 -2.63 0.79 -9.12
N ALA A 37 -3.18 -0.20 -8.43
CA ALA A 37 -3.07 -1.59 -8.83
C ALA A 37 -3.67 -1.80 -10.22
N SER A 38 -4.91 -1.35 -10.43
CA SER A 38 -5.59 -1.46 -11.72
C SER A 38 -4.92 -0.64 -12.83
N GLN A 39 -4.40 0.56 -12.52
CA GLN A 39 -3.73 1.39 -13.52
C GLN A 39 -2.34 0.88 -13.93
N SER A 40 -1.56 0.36 -12.98
CA SER A 40 -0.18 -0.04 -13.24
C SER A 40 -0.02 -1.51 -13.59
N GLY A 41 -1.07 -2.32 -13.39
CA GLY A 41 -0.99 -3.77 -13.57
C GLY A 41 -0.09 -4.47 -12.54
N LYS A 42 0.17 -3.84 -11.39
CA LYS A 42 1.05 -4.36 -10.33
C LYS A 42 0.28 -4.59 -9.05
N GLN A 43 0.79 -5.49 -8.21
CA GLN A 43 0.24 -5.70 -6.88
C GLN A 43 0.64 -4.56 -5.94
N TYR A 44 -0.31 -4.08 -5.16
CA TYR A 44 -0.09 -3.09 -4.11
C TYR A 44 -0.46 -3.69 -2.77
N ARG A 45 0.26 -3.34 -1.72
CA ARG A 45 -0.11 -3.72 -0.36
C ARG A 45 -0.04 -2.52 0.56
N ILE A 46 -0.80 -2.57 1.63
CA ILE A 46 -0.77 -1.58 2.70
C ILE A 46 -0.21 -2.27 3.93
N VAL A 47 0.79 -1.65 4.53
CA VAL A 47 1.34 -2.07 5.82
C VAL A 47 1.19 -0.95 6.83
N ASP A 48 1.04 -1.29 8.11
CA ASP A 48 1.04 -0.29 9.18
C ASP A 48 2.46 0.23 9.48
N GLU A 49 2.59 1.01 10.56
CA GLU A 49 3.89 1.54 10.97
C GLU A 49 4.84 0.44 11.45
N ASP A 50 4.31 -0.55 12.18
CA ASP A 50 4.98 -1.74 12.72
C ASP A 50 5.35 -2.78 11.64
N GLY A 51 4.83 -2.63 10.42
CA GLY A 51 5.08 -3.52 9.29
C GLY A 51 4.07 -4.66 9.15
N ASN A 52 2.96 -4.64 9.88
CA ASN A 52 1.89 -5.61 9.71
C ASN A 52 1.15 -5.35 8.40
N LEU A 53 0.85 -6.42 7.67
CA LEU A 53 0.05 -6.35 6.46
C LEU A 53 -1.39 -6.04 6.83
N MET A 54 -1.87 -4.88 6.38
CA MET A 54 -3.26 -4.46 6.56
C MET A 54 -4.12 -4.96 5.40
N ASP A 55 -3.64 -4.78 4.17
CA ASP A 55 -4.43 -5.06 2.98
C ASP A 55 -3.55 -5.34 1.75
N LEU A 56 -4.08 -6.09 0.78
CA LEU A 56 -3.38 -6.51 -0.44
C LEU A 56 -4.31 -6.39 -1.66
N PHE A 57 -3.87 -5.61 -2.63
CA PHE A 57 -4.58 -5.30 -3.86
C PHE A 57 -3.90 -5.96 -5.05
N TYR A 58 -4.73 -6.58 -5.88
CA TYR A 58 -4.35 -7.20 -7.13
C TYR A 58 -4.73 -6.27 -8.29
N PRO A 59 -3.95 -6.27 -9.39
CA PRO A 59 -4.27 -5.49 -10.58
C PRO A 59 -5.56 -5.93 -11.27
#